data_AF-A0A6G4ISK0-F1
#
_entry.id   AF-A0A6G4ISK0-F1
#
_cell.length_a   1.000
_cell.length_b   1.000
_cell.length_c   1.000
_cell.angle_alpha   90.00
_cell.angle_beta   90.00
_cell.angle_gamma   90.00
#
_symmetry.space_group_name_H-M   'P 1'
#
loop_
_entity.id
_entity.type
_entity.pdbx_description
1 polymer ?
#
loop_
_entity_poly.entity_id
_entity_poly.type
_entity_poly.pdbx_seq_one_letter_code
_entity_poly.pdbx_strand_id
1 'polypeptide(L)'
;MKISRYITRGISEQLSLDLQILLWNMVKERDNQPHTDYLHIFRLQDEDNNILSISHEQEQPAYKLEYHYTNYVKNQNALPKKVYVIREDDVDTFYYVMLLPEEY
;
A
#
# COMPACT_ATOMS: atom_id res chain seq x y z
N MET A 1 -4.69 -18.91 10.44
CA MET A 1 -3.31 -18.44 10.63
C MET A 1 -3.36 -16.94 10.88
N LYS A 2 -2.67 -16.41 11.89
CA LYS A 2 -2.66 -14.96 12.17
C LYS A 2 -1.64 -14.32 11.24
N ILE A 3 -2.09 -13.53 10.28
CA ILE A 3 -1.20 -12.80 9.36
C ILE A 3 -0.68 -11.56 10.08
N SER A 4 0.64 -11.46 10.23
CA SER A 4 1.28 -10.28 10.81
C SER A 4 1.46 -9.19 9.76
N ARG A 5 1.12 -7.96 10.13
CA ARG A 5 1.28 -6.76 9.30
C ARG A 5 2.05 -5.73 10.10
N TYR A 6 3.15 -5.27 9.53
CA TYR A 6 4.03 -4.27 10.13
C TYR A 6 4.06 -3.04 9.24
N ILE A 7 4.34 -1.90 9.85
CA ILE A 7 4.59 -0.64 9.15
C ILE A 7 5.92 -0.09 9.65
N THR A 8 6.65 0.58 8.77
CA THR A 8 7.83 1.35 9.18
C THR A 8 7.41 2.64 9.90
N ARG A 9 8.39 3.27 10.53
CA ARG A 9 8.18 4.55 11.19
C ARG A 9 7.77 5.63 10.19
N GLY A 10 8.38 5.70 9.01
CA GLY A 10 8.03 6.66 7.98
C GLY A 10 6.57 6.55 7.54
N ILE A 11 6.07 5.33 7.36
CA ILE A 11 4.64 5.08 7.08
C ILE A 11 3.75 5.55 8.21
N SER A 12 4.10 5.22 9.46
CA SER A 12 3.30 5.63 10.63
C SER A 12 3.22 7.15 10.79
N GLU A 13 4.24 7.90 10.34
CA GLU A 13 4.28 9.36 10.45
C GLU A 13 3.60 10.05 9.26
N GLN A 14 3.71 9.51 8.04
CA GLN A 14 3.27 10.19 6.82
C GLN A 14 1.89 9.74 6.30
N LEU A 15 1.49 8.50 6.57
CA LEU A 15 0.23 7.94 6.09
C LEU A 15 -0.82 7.95 7.20
N SER A 16 -2.03 8.47 6.94
CA SER A 16 -3.13 8.38 7.91
C SER A 16 -3.54 6.93 8.15
N LEU A 17 -4.10 6.64 9.33
CA LEU A 17 -4.55 5.29 9.67
C LEU A 17 -5.57 4.76 8.65
N ASP A 18 -6.48 5.61 8.17
CA ASP A 18 -7.48 5.24 7.17
C ASP A 18 -6.84 4.82 5.85
N LEU A 19 -5.80 5.53 5.39
CA LEU A 19 -5.04 5.16 4.21
C LEU A 19 -4.26 3.87 4.42
N GLN A 20 -3.64 3.68 5.60
CA GLN A 20 -2.96 2.41 5.91
C GLN A 20 -3.94 1.24 5.82
N ILE A 21 -5.13 1.36 6.41
CA ILE A 21 -6.19 0.34 6.35
C ILE A 21 -6.64 0.10 4.90
N LEU A 22 -6.84 1.16 4.12
CA LEU A 22 -7.23 1.08 2.72
C LEU A 22 -6.20 0.28 1.91
N LEU A 23 -4.92 0.63 1.99
CA LEU A 23 -3.86 -0.09 1.27
C LEU A 23 -3.77 -1.56 1.70
N TRP A 24 -3.93 -1.86 3.00
CA TRP A 24 -3.97 -3.24 3.48
C TRP A 24 -5.15 -4.04 2.92
N ASN A 25 -6.31 -3.41 2.73
CA ASN A 25 -7.46 -4.06 2.12
C ASN A 25 -7.21 -4.33 0.63
N MET A 26 -6.60 -3.41 -0.10
CA MET A 26 -6.23 -3.60 -1.51
C MET A 26 -5.21 -4.74 -1.69
N VAL A 27 -4.22 -4.85 -0.80
CA VAL A 27 -3.28 -5.99 -0.76
C VAL A 27 -4.06 -7.30 -0.57
N LYS A 28 -4.94 -7.35 0.44
CA LYS A 28 -5.75 -8.55 0.74
C LYS A 28 -6.63 -8.93 -0.45
N GLU A 29 -7.26 -7.97 -1.12
CA GLU A 29 -8.09 -8.21 -2.30
C GLU A 29 -7.27 -8.78 -3.46
N ARG A 30 -6.06 -8.27 -3.67
CA ARG A 30 -5.15 -8.79 -4.69
C ARG A 30 -4.63 -10.18 -4.35
N ASP A 31 -4.28 -10.45 -3.10
CA ASP A 31 -3.79 -11.75 -2.64
C ASP A 31 -4.84 -12.87 -2.78
N ASN A 32 -6.13 -12.52 -2.80
CA ASN A 32 -7.19 -13.48 -3.07
C ASN A 32 -7.29 -13.89 -4.56
N GLN A 33 -6.51 -13.24 -5.44
CA GLN A 33 -6.41 -13.57 -6.85
C GLN A 33 -5.16 -14.43 -7.13
N PRO A 34 -5.19 -15.31 -8.14
CA PRO A 34 -4.04 -16.13 -8.49
C PRO A 34 -2.91 -15.30 -9.09
N HIS A 35 -1.67 -15.80 -8.96
CA HIS A 35 -0.45 -15.17 -9.46
C HIS A 35 -0.26 -13.75 -8.90
N THR A 36 -0.20 -13.64 -7.57
CA THR A 36 0.15 -12.40 -6.91
C THR A 36 1.62 -12.39 -6.56
N ASP A 37 2.28 -11.32 -6.96
CA ASP A 37 3.67 -11.02 -6.63
C ASP A 37 3.81 -10.74 -5.13
N TYR A 38 5.00 -10.96 -4.57
CA TYR A 38 5.29 -10.61 -3.18
C TYR A 38 5.39 -9.09 -2.98
N LEU A 39 5.62 -8.34 -4.06
CA LEU A 39 5.77 -6.89 -4.06
C LEU A 39 4.49 -6.18 -4.55
N HIS A 40 3.90 -5.36 -3.70
CA HIS A 40 2.83 -4.44 -4.05
C HIS A 40 3.38 -3.01 -4.09
N ILE A 41 3.16 -2.34 -5.21
CA ILE A 41 3.60 -0.98 -5.44
C ILE A 41 2.38 -0.08 -5.44
N PHE A 42 2.31 0.86 -4.50
CA PHE A 42 1.29 1.89 -4.46
C PHE A 42 1.87 3.23 -4.88
N ARG A 43 1.20 3.92 -5.79
CA ARG A 43 1.49 5.32 -6.13
C ARG A 43 0.30 6.16 -5.71
N LEU A 44 0.56 7.15 -4.86
CA LEU A 44 -0.46 8.00 -4.28
C LEU A 44 -0.29 9.42 -4.81
N GLN A 45 -1.41 10.01 -5.23
CA GLN A 45 -1.42 11.38 -5.71
C GLN A 45 -2.66 12.08 -5.17
N ASP A 46 -2.42 13.18 -4.47
CA ASP A 46 -3.47 14.12 -4.10
C ASP A 46 -3.67 15.08 -5.29
N GLU A 47 -4.84 14.98 -5.90
CA GLU A 47 -5.25 15.79 -7.04
C GLU A 47 -6.04 17.02 -6.59
N ASP A 48 -6.44 17.84 -7.56
CA ASP A 48 -7.34 18.96 -7.32
C ASP A 48 -8.72 18.46 -6.84
N ASN A 49 -9.49 19.35 -6.20
CA ASN A 49 -10.86 19.08 -5.75
C ASN A 49 -11.00 17.91 -4.75
N ASN A 50 -9.99 17.69 -3.89
CA ASN A 50 -10.01 16.66 -2.84
C ASN A 50 -10.19 15.25 -3.42
N ILE A 51 -9.50 14.97 -4.52
CA ILE A 51 -9.45 13.65 -5.13
C ILE A 51 -8.13 12.99 -4.74
N LEU A 52 -8.20 11.77 -4.22
CA LEU A 52 -7.03 10.91 -4.02
C LEU A 52 -7.00 9.85 -5.12
N SER A 53 -5.91 9.86 -5.87
CA SER A 53 -5.60 8.84 -6.87
C SER A 53 -4.62 7.84 -6.30
N ILE A 54 -4.98 6.56 -6.40
CA ILE A 54 -4.16 5.42 -5.97
C ILE A 54 -3.97 4.51 -7.17
N SER A 55 -2.74 4.31 -7.59
CA SER A 55 -2.39 3.22 -8.49
C SER A 55 -1.78 2.06 -7.70
N HIS A 56 -2.29 0.85 -7.92
CA HIS A 56 -1.78 -0.39 -7.35
C HIS A 56 -1.18 -1.25 -8.45
N GLU A 57 0.13 -1.47 -8.38
CA GLU A 57 0.96 -2.16 -9.36
C GLU A 57 1.68 -3.37 -8.74
N GLN A 58 2.05 -4.35 -9.57
CA GLN A 58 3.02 -5.42 -9.25
C GLN A 58 3.79 -5.81 -10.53
N GLU A 59 4.94 -6.47 -10.40
CA GLU A 59 5.85 -6.69 -11.53
C GLU A 59 5.61 -8.03 -12.23
N GLN A 60 5.41 -9.13 -11.48
CA GLN A 60 5.25 -10.46 -12.08
C GLN A 60 4.10 -11.30 -11.47
N PRO A 61 3.05 -11.61 -12.27
CA PRO A 61 2.74 -11.05 -13.58
C PRO A 61 2.44 -9.56 -13.47
N ALA A 62 2.73 -8.81 -14.53
CA ALA A 62 2.44 -7.38 -14.56
C ALA A 62 0.95 -7.14 -14.32
N TYR A 63 0.65 -6.31 -13.33
CA TYR A 63 -0.71 -5.87 -13.02
C TYR A 63 -0.68 -4.40 -12.61
N LYS A 64 -1.74 -3.69 -12.97
CA LYS A 64 -1.97 -2.30 -12.61
C LYS A 64 -3.46 -2.02 -12.54
N LEU A 65 -3.92 -1.43 -11.44
CA LEU A 65 -5.24 -0.82 -11.32
C LEU A 65 -5.11 0.61 -10.78
N GLU A 66 -6.04 1.47 -11.17
CA GLU A 66 -6.12 2.88 -10.74
C GLU A 66 -7.48 3.13 -10.08
N TYR A 67 -7.46 3.85 -8.96
CA TYR A 67 -8.62 4.17 -8.14
C TYR A 67 -8.64 5.66 -7.85
N HIS A 68 -9.83 6.26 -7.91
CA HIS A 68 -10.04 7.67 -7.58
C HIS A 68 -11.07 7.78 -6.46
N TYR A 69 -10.66 8.35 -5.34
CA TYR A 69 -11.50 8.57 -4.17
C TYR A 69 -11.83 10.05 -4.05
N THR A 70 -13.11 10.38 -4.03
CA THR A 70 -13.58 11.76 -3.80
C THR A 70 -13.69 12.06 -2.31
N ASN A 71 -13.74 13.35 -1.97
CA ASN A 71 -13.81 13.84 -0.60
C ASN A 71 -12.62 13.40 0.27
N TYR A 72 -11.45 13.25 -0.34
CA TYR A 72 -10.21 12.98 0.38
C TYR A 72 -9.86 14.17 1.28
N VAL A 73 -9.73 13.91 2.58
CA VAL A 73 -9.30 14.91 3.54
C VAL A 73 -7.78 14.87 3.63
N LYS A 74 -7.14 15.94 3.16
CA LYS A 74 -5.68 16.08 3.17
C LYS A 74 -5.16 16.04 4.61
N ASN A 75 -4.14 15.23 4.85
CA ASN A 75 -3.39 15.27 6.09
C ASN A 75 -2.50 16.52 6.13
N GLN A 76 -2.11 16.97 7.32
CA GLN A 76 -1.14 18.06 7.49
C GLN A 76 0.25 17.67 6.97
N ASN A 77 0.58 16.38 7.05
CA ASN A 77 1.81 15.84 6.49
C ASN A 77 1.70 15.64 4.98
N ALA A 78 2.82 15.83 4.28
CA ALA A 78 2.90 15.54 2.86
C ALA A 78 2.59 14.06 2.60
N LEU A 79 1.65 13.80 1.68
CA LEU A 79 1.32 12.45 1.23
C LEU A 79 2.55 11.84 0.52
N PRO A 80 3.03 10.66 0.93
CA PRO A 80 4.11 9.98 0.23
C PRO A 80 3.64 9.59 -1.18
N LYS A 81 4.48 9.87 -2.18
CA LYS A 81 4.14 9.61 -3.59
C LYS A 81 4.13 8.12 -3.95
N LYS A 82 4.87 7.32 -3.19
CA LYS A 82 5.03 5.89 -3.42
C LYS A 82 5.15 5.16 -2.09
N VAL A 83 4.53 4.00 -1.99
CA VAL A 83 4.56 3.09 -0.84
C VAL A 83 4.72 1.67 -1.35
N TYR A 84 5.55 0.88 -0.68
CA TYR A 84 5.64 -0.56 -0.93
C TYR A 84 4.90 -1.33 0.15
N VAL A 85 4.29 -2.45 -0.22
CA VAL A 85 3.94 -3.52 0.70
C VAL A 85 4.61 -4.80 0.21
N ILE A 86 5.46 -5.38 1.05
CA ILE A 86 6.23 -6.59 0.72
C ILE A 86 5.73 -7.73 1.58
N ARG A 87 5.47 -8.87 0.97
CA ARG A 87 5.29 -10.16 1.64
C ARG A 87 6.65 -10.82 1.83
N GLU A 88 7.02 -11.07 3.08
CA GLU A 88 8.21 -11.82 3.45
C GLU A 88 7.79 -13.22 3.89
N ASP A 89 8.39 -14.23 3.24
CA ASP A 89 8.18 -15.64 3.54
C ASP A 89 9.36 -16.17 4.38
N ASP A 90 9.04 -16.72 5.55
CA ASP A 90 9.96 -17.42 6.45
C ASP A 90 9.54 -18.91 6.53
N VAL A 91 10.36 -19.75 7.16
CA VAL A 91 10.25 -21.22 7.15
C VAL A 91 8.84 -21.72 7.50
N ASP A 92 8.21 -21.12 8.51
CA ASP A 92 6.88 -21.53 9.02
C ASP A 92 5.85 -20.39 9.07
N THR A 93 6.21 -19.21 8.59
CA THR A 93 5.36 -18.02 8.69
C THR A 93 5.58 -17.07 7.53
N PHE A 94 4.64 -16.18 7.32
CA PHE A 94 4.84 -15.02 6.46
C PHE A 94 4.28 -13.78 7.15
N TYR A 95 4.84 -12.64 6.80
CA TYR A 95 4.37 -11.35 7.27
C TYR A 95 4.46 -10.32 6.16
N TYR A 96 3.76 -9.20 6.34
CA TYR A 96 3.85 -8.09 5.42
C TYR A 96 4.45 -6.87 6.10
N VAL A 97 5.21 -6.09 5.35
CA VAL A 97 5.74 -4.80 5.78
C VAL A 97 5.30 -3.73 4.79
N MET A 98 4.66 -2.67 5.29
CA MET A 98 4.44 -1.44 4.54
C MET A 98 5.56 -0.46 4.84
N LEU A 99 6.19 0.07 3.79
CA LEU A 99 7.38 0.93 3.92
C LEU A 99 7.45 2.00 2.82
N LEU A 100 8.16 3.08 3.11
CA LEU A 100 8.53 4.08 2.12
C LEU A 100 9.69 3.57 1.25
N PRO A 101 9.85 4.07 0.01
CA PRO A 101 10.95 3.67 -0.86
C PRO A 101 12.34 3.93 -0.26
N GLU A 102 12.49 4.96 0.56
CA GLU A 102 13.74 5.33 1.22
C GLU A 102 14.09 4.43 2.42
N GLU A 103 13.15 3.57 2.85
CA GLU A 103 13.32 2.62 3.95
C GLU A 103 13.50 1.17 3.45
N TYR A 104 13.54 0.97 2.12
CA TYR A 104 13.76 -0.31 1.46
C TYR A 104 15.24 -0.70 1.43
#